data_AF-S5DT03-F1
#
_entry.id   AF-S5DT03-F1
#
_cell.length_a   1.000
_cell.length_b   1.000
_cell.length_c   1.000
_cell.angle_alpha   90.00
_cell.angle_beta   90.00
_cell.angle_gamma   90.00
#
_symmetry.space_group_name_H-M   'P 1'
#
loop_
_entity.id
_entity.type
_entity.pdbx_description
1 polymer ?
#
loop_
_entity_poly.entity_id
_entity_poly.type
_entity_poly.pdbx_seq_one_letter_code
_entity_poly.pdbx_strand_id
1 'polypeptide(L)'
;ATDQFAAKIANALIGYGHLCIEHNRGHHVWVSTPEDPASSRMGESIYTFARRELPGAFFRGWEHEKLRLSKRGKSVWSVENDVLQGYAITFVVGAVVIGLFGWKMLPFLLIHRFVGWYGLTQANYVEHYGLLRQKLPNGRYEAVQPRHSWNTNHIVSNLLTF
;
A
#
# COMPACT_ATOMS: atom_id res chain seq x y z
N ALA A 1 7.21 -14.00 9.39
CA ALA A 1 8.46 -13.38 8.89
C ALA A 1 8.60 -13.59 7.38
N THR A 2 8.47 -14.83 6.90
CA THR A 2 8.50 -15.19 5.47
C THR A 2 7.47 -14.41 4.64
N ASP A 3 6.22 -14.33 5.10
CA ASP A 3 5.14 -13.68 4.35
C ASP A 3 5.36 -12.17 4.16
N GLN A 4 5.85 -11.48 5.20
CA GLN A 4 6.17 -10.05 5.13
C GLN A 4 7.33 -9.78 4.17
N PHE A 5 8.31 -10.68 4.13
CA PHE A 5 9.42 -10.58 3.19
C PHE A 5 8.96 -10.82 1.74
N ALA A 6 8.13 -11.84 1.52
CA ALA A 6 7.54 -12.13 0.21
C ALA A 6 6.67 -10.96 -0.28
N ALA A 7 5.82 -10.40 0.58
CA ALA A 7 5.01 -9.23 0.28
C ALA A 7 5.87 -8.02 -0.09
N LYS A 8 6.99 -7.80 0.62
CA LYS A 8 7.94 -6.73 0.30
C LYS A 8 8.57 -6.91 -1.08
N ILE A 9 8.99 -8.12 -1.43
CA ILE A 9 9.53 -8.42 -2.76
C ILE A 9 8.46 -8.18 -3.83
N ALA A 10 7.26 -8.73 -3.66
CA ALA A 10 6.16 -8.57 -4.61
C ALA A 10 5.85 -7.10 -4.88
N ASN A 11 5.74 -6.30 -3.82
CA ASN A 11 5.52 -4.85 -3.92
C ASN A 11 6.71 -4.12 -4.57
N ALA A 12 7.94 -4.53 -4.30
CA ALA A 12 9.12 -3.95 -4.96
C ALA A 12 9.14 -4.23 -6.48
N LEU A 13 8.66 -5.39 -6.94
CA LEU A 13 8.61 -5.70 -8.37
C LEU A 13 7.68 -4.77 -9.17
N ILE A 14 6.64 -4.24 -8.53
CA ILE A 14 5.74 -3.23 -9.11
C ILE A 14 6.13 -1.81 -8.70
N GLY A 15 7.25 -1.62 -8.00
CA GLY A 15 7.74 -0.31 -7.57
C GLY A 15 6.98 0.31 -6.40
N TYR A 16 6.12 -0.44 -5.71
CA TYR A 16 5.26 0.06 -4.64
C TYR A 16 5.90 -0.13 -3.24
N GLY A 17 7.19 0.22 -3.11
CA GLY A 17 8.02 -0.13 -1.95
C GLY A 17 7.55 0.40 -0.59
N HIS A 18 6.70 1.42 -0.57
CA HIS A 18 6.14 1.99 0.66
C HIS A 18 4.84 1.30 1.13
N LEU A 19 4.17 0.55 0.26
CA LEU A 19 2.86 -0.03 0.56
C LEU A 19 2.93 -1.00 1.75
N CYS A 20 3.98 -1.82 1.86
CA CYS A 20 4.13 -2.74 2.99
C CYS A 20 4.15 -2.02 4.35
N ILE A 21 4.73 -0.81 4.42
CA ILE A 21 4.72 -0.04 5.66
C ILE A 21 3.37 0.62 5.87
N GLU A 22 2.84 1.27 4.84
CA GLU A 22 1.57 1.99 4.92
C GLU A 22 0.42 1.04 5.22
N HIS A 23 0.33 -0.08 4.52
CA HIS A 23 -0.77 -1.04 4.68
C HIS A 23 -0.80 -1.62 6.09
N ASN A 24 0.35 -2.07 6.60
CA ASN A 24 0.44 -2.74 7.90
C ASN A 24 0.38 -1.79 9.10
N ARG A 25 0.95 -0.59 9.00
CA ARG A 25 1.06 0.35 10.13
C ARG A 25 0.12 1.55 10.03
N GLY A 26 -0.43 1.78 8.86
CA GLY A 26 -1.39 2.84 8.54
C GLY A 26 -2.76 2.23 8.27
N HIS A 27 -2.99 1.71 7.07
CA HIS A 27 -4.31 1.28 6.61
C HIS A 27 -5.00 0.32 7.59
N HIS A 28 -4.43 -0.81 8.00
CA HIS A 28 -5.12 -1.72 8.93
C HIS A 28 -5.49 -1.10 10.29
N VAL A 29 -4.77 -0.06 10.73
CA VAL A 29 -5.08 0.66 11.97
C VAL A 29 -6.26 1.62 11.77
N TRP A 30 -6.29 2.28 10.61
CA TRP A 30 -7.22 3.36 10.26
C TRP A 30 -8.30 2.94 9.26
N VAL A 31 -8.38 1.68 8.89
CA VAL A 31 -9.32 1.14 7.89
C VAL A 31 -10.75 1.57 8.22
N SER A 32 -11.52 1.92 7.21
CA SER A 32 -12.86 2.49 7.30
C SER A 32 -12.94 3.76 8.15
N THR A 33 -11.91 4.60 8.17
CA THR A 33 -11.97 5.94 8.81
C THR A 33 -11.78 7.05 7.78
N PRO A 34 -12.32 8.27 7.99
CA PRO A 34 -12.11 9.41 7.10
C PRO A 34 -10.63 9.80 6.89
N GLU A 35 -9.77 9.50 7.87
CA GLU A 35 -8.34 9.80 7.83
C GLU A 35 -7.53 8.80 6.98
N ASP A 36 -8.12 7.65 6.64
CA ASP A 36 -7.45 6.62 5.84
C ASP A 36 -7.57 6.89 4.33
N PRO A 37 -6.45 7.10 3.62
CA PRO A 37 -6.47 7.33 2.18
C PRO A 37 -6.94 6.09 1.41
N ALA A 38 -6.72 4.88 1.95
CA ALA A 38 -7.09 3.61 1.34
C ALA A 38 -8.53 3.13 1.63
N SER A 39 -9.32 3.93 2.36
CA SER A 39 -10.75 3.69 2.56
C SER A 39 -11.58 4.54 1.59
N SER A 40 -12.30 3.89 0.68
CA SER A 40 -13.13 4.55 -0.34
C SER A 40 -14.46 5.02 0.25
N ARG A 41 -14.86 6.25 -0.09
CA ARG A 41 -16.05 6.89 0.49
C ARG A 41 -17.29 6.51 -0.32
N MET A 42 -18.45 6.52 0.34
CA MET A 42 -19.73 6.29 -0.33
C MET A 42 -19.93 7.34 -1.43
N GLY A 43 -20.18 6.89 -2.67
CA GLY A 43 -20.35 7.76 -3.84
C GLY A 43 -19.05 8.32 -4.43
N GLU A 44 -17.87 7.98 -3.88
CA GLU A 44 -16.59 8.36 -4.48
C GLU A 44 -16.34 7.55 -5.75
N SER A 45 -15.88 8.18 -6.83
CA SER A 45 -15.47 7.46 -8.03
C SER A 45 -14.07 6.88 -7.86
N ILE A 46 -13.76 5.78 -8.57
CA ILE A 46 -12.42 5.17 -8.56
C ILE A 46 -11.31 6.17 -8.89
N TYR A 47 -11.56 7.13 -9.78
CA TYR A 47 -10.56 8.13 -10.18
C TYR A 47 -10.30 9.17 -9.08
N THR A 48 -11.35 9.62 -8.39
CA THR A 48 -11.21 10.53 -7.25
C THR A 48 -10.52 9.82 -6.09
N PHE A 49 -10.89 8.56 -5.85
CA PHE A 49 -10.24 7.70 -4.88
C PHE A 49 -8.76 7.53 -5.19
N ALA A 50 -8.39 7.08 -6.39
CA ALA A 50 -6.99 6.84 -6.77
C ALA A 50 -6.13 8.11 -6.66
N ARG A 51 -6.69 9.28 -6.98
CA ARG A 51 -6.01 10.57 -6.82
C ARG A 51 -5.69 10.91 -5.36
N ARG A 52 -6.49 10.42 -4.42
CA ARG A 52 -6.32 10.60 -2.97
C ARG A 52 -5.46 9.49 -2.37
N GLU A 53 -5.72 8.26 -2.77
CA GLU A 53 -5.11 7.04 -2.22
C GLU A 53 -3.64 6.93 -2.59
N LEU A 54 -3.27 7.01 -3.88
CA LEU A 54 -1.89 6.81 -4.34
C LEU A 54 -0.88 7.76 -3.67
N PRO A 55 -1.05 9.10 -3.70
CA PRO A 55 -0.12 9.99 -3.00
C PRO A 55 -0.24 9.86 -1.48
N GLY A 56 -1.46 9.65 -0.95
CA GLY A 56 -1.68 9.47 0.48
C GLY A 56 -0.94 8.27 1.05
N ALA A 57 -0.96 7.14 0.34
CA ALA A 57 -0.25 5.93 0.69
C ALA A 57 1.27 6.15 0.69
N PHE A 58 1.80 6.88 -0.29
CA PHE A 58 3.21 7.25 -0.34
C PHE A 58 3.65 8.05 0.88
N PHE A 59 2.95 9.16 1.17
CA PHE A 59 3.32 10.04 2.27
C PHE A 59 3.19 9.35 3.63
N ARG A 60 2.06 8.64 3.88
CA ARG A 60 1.87 7.91 5.13
C ARG A 60 2.88 6.78 5.30
N GLY A 61 3.17 6.02 4.23
CA GLY A 61 4.18 4.98 4.27
C GLY A 61 5.56 5.51 4.67
N TRP A 62 5.95 6.65 4.11
CA TRP A 62 7.20 7.31 4.46
C TRP A 62 7.21 7.84 5.91
N GLU A 63 6.13 8.48 6.35
CA GLU A 63 6.00 8.99 7.72
C GLU A 63 6.04 7.88 8.77
N HIS A 64 5.31 6.79 8.54
CA HIS A 64 5.31 5.63 9.42
C HIS A 64 6.69 4.98 9.50
N GLU A 65 7.40 4.91 8.38
CA GLU A 65 8.75 4.37 8.35
C GLU A 65 9.75 5.25 9.09
N LYS A 66 9.68 6.56 8.86
CA LYS A 66 10.47 7.55 9.59
C LYS A 66 10.24 7.45 11.10
N LEU A 67 8.98 7.29 11.52
CA LEU A 67 8.63 7.09 12.93
C LEU A 67 9.17 5.77 13.49
N ARG A 68 9.12 4.68 12.71
CA ARG A 68 9.66 3.38 13.12
C ARG A 68 11.17 3.45 13.34
N LEU A 69 11.90 4.13 12.45
CA LEU A 69 13.35 4.31 12.55
C LEU A 69 13.73 5.26 13.69
N SER A 70 13.00 6.35 13.89
CA SER A 70 13.28 7.30 14.98
C SER A 70 13.10 6.66 16.36
N LYS A 71 12.06 5.84 16.55
CA LYS A 71 11.87 5.03 17.78
C LYS A 71 13.02 4.06 18.05
N ARG A 72 13.82 3.73 17.04
CA ARG A 72 14.99 2.85 17.13
C ARG A 72 16.31 3.62 17.13
N GLY A 73 16.26 4.96 17.19
CA GLY A 73 17.45 5.82 17.15
C GLY A 73 18.18 5.80 15.80
N LYS A 74 17.50 5.47 14.69
CA LYS A 74 18.10 5.30 13.36
C LYS A 74 17.71 6.42 12.40
N SER A 75 18.63 6.78 11.52
CA SER A 75 18.38 7.69 10.40
C SER A 75 17.43 7.09 9.38
N VAL A 76 16.67 7.92 8.66
CA VAL A 76 15.86 7.51 7.51
C VAL A 76 16.71 6.94 6.37
N TRP A 77 18.00 7.26 6.32
CA TRP A 77 18.95 6.72 5.34
C TRP A 77 19.60 5.40 5.79
N SER A 78 19.12 4.81 6.89
CA SER A 78 19.61 3.51 7.36
C SER A 78 19.31 2.41 6.33
N VAL A 79 20.21 1.44 6.22
CA VAL A 79 19.99 0.21 5.45
C VAL A 79 18.76 -0.56 5.96
N GLU A 80 18.31 -0.30 7.19
CA GLU A 80 17.10 -0.90 7.76
C GLU A 80 15.81 -0.20 7.34
N ASN A 81 15.88 0.84 6.50
CA ASN A 81 14.70 1.46 5.94
C ASN A 81 14.05 0.52 4.90
N ASP A 82 12.88 -0.02 5.24
CA ASP A 82 12.16 -0.98 4.41
C ASP A 82 11.65 -0.37 3.11
N VAL A 83 11.28 0.92 3.12
CA VAL A 83 10.84 1.66 1.94
C VAL A 83 12.00 1.84 0.97
N LEU A 84 13.18 2.26 1.47
CA LEU A 84 14.38 2.39 0.65
C LEU A 84 14.87 1.04 0.12
N GLN A 85 14.81 -0.02 0.93
CA GLN A 85 15.12 -1.37 0.44
C GLN A 85 14.18 -1.80 -0.70
N GLY A 86 12.87 -1.52 -0.59
CA GLY A 86 11.91 -1.79 -1.66
C GLY A 86 12.22 -1.03 -2.94
N TYR A 87 12.56 0.26 -2.84
CA TYR A 87 12.97 1.06 -3.99
C TYR A 87 14.32 0.65 -4.58
N ALA A 88 15.26 0.20 -3.76
CA ALA A 88 16.53 -0.34 -4.23
C ALA A 88 16.31 -1.62 -5.06
N ILE A 89 15.47 -2.55 -4.60
CA ILE A 89 15.09 -3.75 -5.38
C ILE A 89 14.41 -3.33 -6.69
N THR A 90 13.47 -2.38 -6.63
CA THR A 90 12.77 -1.85 -7.82
C THR A 90 13.76 -1.32 -8.86
N PHE A 91 14.75 -0.56 -8.41
CA PHE A 91 15.78 0.04 -9.27
C PHE A 91 16.70 -1.02 -9.86
N VAL A 92 17.20 -1.95 -9.04
CA VAL A 92 18.08 -3.05 -9.49
C VAL A 92 17.38 -3.91 -10.54
N VAL A 93 16.14 -4.35 -10.27
CA VAL A 93 15.37 -5.16 -11.23
C VAL A 93 15.12 -4.39 -12.52
N GLY A 94 14.73 -3.11 -12.43
CA GLY A 94 14.54 -2.26 -13.61
C GLY A 94 15.83 -2.09 -14.42
N ALA A 95 16.96 -1.86 -13.75
CA ALA A 95 18.27 -1.70 -14.38
C ALA A 95 18.72 -2.99 -15.07
N VAL A 96 18.50 -4.15 -14.46
CA VAL A 96 18.79 -5.46 -15.06
C VAL A 96 17.95 -5.66 -16.33
N VAL A 97 16.64 -5.40 -16.27
CA VAL A 97 15.76 -5.53 -17.44
C VAL A 97 16.19 -4.59 -18.57
N ILE A 98 16.50 -3.33 -18.26
CA ILE A 98 16.99 -2.36 -19.26
C ILE A 98 18.37 -2.76 -19.80
N GLY A 99 19.27 -3.28 -18.95
CA GLY A 99 20.59 -3.73 -19.36
C GLY A 99 20.54 -4.94 -20.31
N LEU A 100 19.58 -5.85 -20.11
CA LEU A 100 19.41 -7.05 -20.94
C LEU A 100 18.65 -6.77 -22.24
N PHE A 101 17.63 -5.93 -22.21
CA PHE A 101 16.68 -5.75 -23.33
C PHE A 101 16.70 -4.34 -23.94
N GLY A 102 17.54 -3.44 -23.41
CA GLY A 102 17.73 -2.08 -23.88
C GLY A 102 16.73 -1.06 -23.32
N TRP A 103 16.97 0.22 -23.62
CA TRP A 103 16.18 1.36 -23.14
C TRP A 103 14.71 1.32 -23.56
N LYS A 104 14.38 0.59 -24.63
CA LYS A 104 13.01 0.38 -25.10
C LYS A 104 12.11 -0.27 -24.05
N MET A 105 12.67 -0.93 -23.03
CA MET A 105 11.91 -1.48 -21.91
C MET A 105 11.32 -0.43 -20.97
N LEU A 106 11.83 0.80 -20.99
CA LEU A 106 11.39 1.86 -20.09
C LEU A 106 9.85 2.09 -20.12
N PRO A 107 9.18 2.29 -21.28
CA PRO A 107 7.72 2.41 -21.32
C PRO A 107 6.99 1.17 -20.78
N PHE A 108 7.48 -0.04 -21.05
CA PHE A 108 6.87 -1.28 -20.54
C PHE A 108 6.96 -1.37 -19.02
N LEU A 109 8.10 -0.99 -18.44
CA LEU A 109 8.28 -0.94 -16.98
C LEU A 109 7.38 0.11 -16.33
N LEU A 110 7.20 1.27 -16.96
CA LEU A 110 6.29 2.30 -16.46
C LEU A 110 4.83 1.82 -16.48
N ILE A 111 4.38 1.21 -17.58
CA ILE A 111 3.04 0.64 -17.71
C ILE A 111 2.83 -0.48 -16.68
N HIS A 112 3.79 -1.41 -16.56
CA HIS A 112 3.75 -2.51 -15.59
C HIS A 112 3.55 -2.00 -14.16
N ARG A 113 4.35 -1.02 -13.73
CA ARG A 113 4.26 -0.42 -12.39
C ARG A 113 2.92 0.27 -12.19
N PHE A 114 2.48 1.06 -13.17
CA PHE A 114 1.19 1.75 -13.12
C PHE A 114 0.02 0.77 -12.98
N VAL A 115 0.00 -0.30 -13.80
CA VAL A 115 -1.02 -1.35 -13.73
C VAL A 115 -1.00 -2.06 -12.38
N GLY A 116 0.19 -2.36 -11.84
CA GLY A 116 0.33 -2.95 -10.50
C GLY A 116 -0.23 -2.05 -9.40
N TRP A 117 0.14 -0.76 -9.40
CA TRP A 117 -0.38 0.20 -8.43
C TRP A 117 -1.89 0.35 -8.54
N TYR A 118 -2.40 0.53 -9.77
CA TYR A 118 -3.82 0.68 -10.02
C TYR A 118 -4.62 -0.58 -9.67
N GLY A 119 -4.05 -1.77 -9.84
CA GLY A 119 -4.65 -3.04 -9.40
C GLY A 119 -4.87 -3.08 -7.89
N LEU A 120 -3.86 -2.69 -7.11
CA LEU A 120 -3.96 -2.62 -5.64
C LEU A 120 -4.92 -1.52 -5.18
N THR A 121 -4.91 -0.35 -5.84
CA THR A 121 -5.88 0.71 -5.58
C THR A 121 -7.31 0.24 -5.87
N GLN A 122 -7.56 -0.55 -6.93
CA GLN A 122 -8.88 -1.11 -7.21
C GLN A 122 -9.34 -2.08 -6.13
N ALA A 123 -8.45 -2.93 -5.61
CA ALA A 123 -8.78 -3.81 -4.51
C ALA A 123 -9.16 -3.01 -3.26
N ASN A 124 -8.33 -2.05 -2.83
CA ASN A 124 -8.64 -1.15 -1.70
C ASN A 124 -10.00 -0.44 -1.91
N TYR A 125 -10.25 0.02 -3.14
CA TYR A 125 -11.51 0.70 -3.48
C TYR A 125 -12.72 -0.21 -3.30
N VAL A 126 -12.66 -1.46 -3.76
CA VAL A 126 -13.77 -2.42 -3.66
C VAL A 126 -13.92 -2.93 -2.23
N GLU A 127 -12.82 -3.29 -1.58
CA GLU A 127 -12.83 -3.86 -0.22
C GLU A 127 -13.38 -2.89 0.83
N HIS A 128 -13.23 -1.57 0.63
CA HIS A 128 -13.65 -0.59 1.64
C HIS A 128 -14.78 0.33 1.19
N TYR A 129 -15.44 0.04 0.07
CA TYR A 129 -16.41 0.95 -0.54
C TYR A 129 -17.56 1.33 0.40
N GLY A 130 -17.58 2.59 0.81
CA GLY A 130 -18.66 3.14 1.63
C GLY A 130 -18.69 2.63 3.06
N LEU A 131 -17.64 1.93 3.51
CA LEU A 131 -17.52 1.45 4.88
C LEU A 131 -16.97 2.54 5.80
N LEU A 132 -17.61 2.72 6.95
CA LEU A 132 -17.23 3.75 7.93
C LEU A 132 -17.35 3.22 9.36
N ARG A 133 -16.25 3.31 10.10
CA ARG A 133 -16.17 3.04 11.54
C ARG A 133 -16.76 4.20 12.32
N GLN A 134 -17.50 3.86 13.35
CA GLN A 134 -18.06 4.85 14.27
C GLN A 134 -17.00 5.35 15.26
N LYS A 135 -17.04 6.66 15.56
CA LYS A 135 -16.34 7.23 16.71
C LYS A 135 -17.15 6.95 17.98
N LEU A 136 -16.48 6.42 19.00
CA LEU A 136 -17.03 6.18 20.33
C LEU A 136 -17.07 7.49 21.13
N PRO A 137 -17.84 7.56 22.23
CA PRO A 137 -17.91 8.74 23.10
C PRO A 137 -16.55 9.21 23.65
N ASN A 138 -15.57 8.31 23.73
CA ASN A 138 -14.19 8.62 24.15
C ASN A 138 -13.31 9.21 23.03
N GLY A 139 -13.87 9.48 21.84
CA GLY A 139 -13.18 10.05 20.68
C GLY A 139 -12.37 9.05 19.85
N ARG A 140 -12.27 7.78 20.27
CA ARG A 140 -11.58 6.72 19.49
C ARG A 140 -12.54 6.02 18.54
N TYR A 141 -12.03 5.47 17.45
CA TYR A 141 -12.81 4.60 16.58
C TYR A 141 -13.10 3.25 17.24
N GLU A 142 -14.24 2.65 16.92
CA GLU A 142 -14.55 1.27 17.28
C GLU A 142 -13.47 0.29 16.78
N ALA A 143 -13.29 -0.86 17.42
CA ALA A 143 -12.33 -1.86 16.95
C ALA A 143 -12.66 -2.33 15.52
N VAL A 144 -11.63 -2.72 14.76
CA VAL A 144 -11.81 -3.28 13.41
C VAL A 144 -12.60 -4.59 13.50
N GLN A 145 -13.62 -4.74 12.67
CA GLN A 145 -14.53 -5.87 12.60
C GLN A 145 -14.64 -6.36 11.15
N PRO A 146 -15.10 -7.61 10.90
CA PRO A 146 -15.27 -8.12 9.54
C PRO A 146 -16.12 -7.23 8.63
N ARG A 147 -17.13 -6.53 9.17
CA ARG A 147 -17.96 -5.57 8.41
C ARG A 147 -17.24 -4.30 7.95
N HIS A 148 -15.98 -4.09 8.32
CA HIS A 148 -15.13 -2.99 7.86
C HIS A 148 -14.31 -3.38 6.62
N SER A 149 -14.55 -4.57 6.07
CA SER A 149 -14.11 -4.96 4.73
C SER A 149 -15.22 -5.75 4.03
N TRP A 150 -15.41 -5.49 2.75
CA TRP A 150 -16.20 -6.35 1.86
C TRP A 150 -15.44 -7.63 1.49
N ASN A 151 -14.15 -7.72 1.84
CA ASN A 151 -13.43 -8.95 1.70
C ASN A 151 -14.06 -10.01 2.63
N THR A 152 -14.53 -11.08 2.02
CA THR A 152 -15.02 -12.22 2.77
C THR A 152 -13.85 -13.15 2.98
N ASN A 153 -13.66 -13.70 4.19
CA ASN A 153 -12.71 -14.77 4.51
C ASN A 153 -13.08 -16.08 3.78
N HIS A 154 -13.25 -16.02 2.46
CA HIS A 154 -13.57 -17.09 1.55
C HIS A 154 -12.42 -17.16 0.55
N ILE A 155 -11.90 -18.37 0.39
CA ILE A 155 -10.69 -18.64 -0.40
C ILE A 155 -10.78 -18.02 -1.80
N VAL A 156 -11.96 -18.03 -2.43
CA VAL A 156 -12.15 -17.49 -3.79
C VAL A 156 -12.10 -15.96 -3.84
N SER A 157 -12.67 -15.27 -2.85
CA SER A 157 -12.56 -13.79 -2.77
C SER A 157 -11.12 -13.38 -2.51
N ASN A 158 -10.45 -13.99 -1.52
CA ASN A 158 -9.03 -13.75 -1.28
C ASN A 158 -8.19 -14.04 -2.54
N LEU A 159 -8.39 -15.16 -3.26
CA LEU A 159 -7.61 -15.41 -4.48
C LEU A 159 -7.80 -14.35 -5.59
N LEU A 160 -8.93 -13.64 -5.61
CA LEU A 160 -9.23 -12.59 -6.60
C LEU A 160 -8.90 -11.19 -6.12
N THR A 161 -8.87 -10.96 -4.80
CA THR A 161 -8.59 -9.66 -4.15
C THR A 161 -7.37 -9.70 -3.22
N PHE A 162 -6.52 -10.74 -3.34
CA PHE A 162 -5.26 -11.10 -2.64
C PHE A 162 -5.36 -12.08 -1.44
#